data_AF-A0A521S0U1-F1
#
_entry.id   AF-A0A521S0U1-F1
#
_cell.length_a   1.000
_cell.length_b   1.000
_cell.length_c   1.000
_cell.angle_alpha   90.00
_cell.angle_beta   90.00
_cell.angle_gamma   90.00
#
_symmetry.space_group_name_H-M   'P 1'
#
loop_
_entity.id
_entity.type
_entity.pdbx_description
1 polymer ?
#
loop_
_entity_poly.entity_id
_entity_poly.type
_entity_poly.pdbx_seq_one_letter_code
_entity_poly.pdbx_strand_id
1 'polypeptide(L)'
;MKRRIAVQGLALVAAISVSVPAVLAADPSPSPAASETQKPGRGPSERAANGPALEITLSGTIEQSSDAWGRPTFSLTSGGVNYELTAGPKWYHGTSGGPLAAYAGQTVEVHGWHRDGSTKVSVDTVDGTRIRPEGRPPWAGGPAAHGQRHPGWKPWHADGKPGRGHGRDSAPGQLKDKPAGDEAGSAD
;
A
#
# COMPACT_ATOMS: atom_id res chain seq x y z
N MET A 1 -32.12 38.93 18.49
CA MET A 1 -32.45 37.55 18.09
C MET A 1 -31.19 36.70 18.34
N LYS A 2 -30.99 36.07 19.52
CA LYS A 2 -31.36 34.66 19.85
C LYS A 2 -31.27 33.78 18.59
N ARG A 3 -30.34 32.83 18.49
CA ARG A 3 -30.32 31.56 19.25
C ARG A 3 -28.89 31.01 19.41
N ARG A 4 -28.54 30.73 20.67
CA ARG A 4 -27.55 29.71 21.06
C ARG A 4 -28.23 28.35 20.84
N ILE A 5 -27.56 27.39 20.22
CA ILE A 5 -28.02 26.00 20.19
C ILE A 5 -26.88 25.14 20.74
N ALA A 6 -27.06 24.74 21.99
CA ALA A 6 -26.44 23.56 22.56
C ALA A 6 -27.41 22.39 22.35
N VAL A 7 -26.90 21.24 21.90
CA VAL A 7 -27.55 19.92 21.95
C VAL A 7 -26.40 18.95 22.24
N GLN A 8 -26.25 18.49 23.50
CA GLN A 8 -26.78 17.23 24.03
C GLN A 8 -26.27 16.04 23.19
N GLY A 9 -25.40 15.16 23.67
CA GLY A 9 -25.57 14.37 24.89
C GLY A 9 -26.31 13.08 24.52
N LEU A 10 -25.57 11.99 24.25
CA LEU A 10 -26.09 10.64 24.42
C LEU A 10 -24.94 9.69 24.78
N ALA A 11 -24.81 9.45 26.08
CA ALA A 11 -24.16 8.25 26.59
C ALA A 11 -25.02 7.06 26.21
N LEU A 12 -24.42 6.02 25.62
CA LEU A 12 -25.01 4.70 25.59
C LEU A 12 -24.03 3.74 26.25
N VAL A 13 -24.31 3.43 27.51
CA VAL A 13 -23.78 2.25 28.19
C VAL A 13 -24.51 1.05 27.60
N ALA A 14 -23.79 0.19 26.89
CA ALA A 14 -24.25 -1.14 26.56
C ALA A 14 -23.33 -2.14 27.26
N ALA A 15 -23.76 -2.59 28.44
CA ALA A 15 -23.23 -3.78 29.07
C ALA A 15 -23.67 -5.00 28.26
N ILE A 16 -22.72 -5.71 27.66
CA ILE A 16 -22.94 -7.03 27.06
C ILE A 16 -21.90 -7.98 27.67
N SER A 17 -22.34 -8.73 28.67
CA SER A 17 -21.65 -9.91 29.20
C SER A 17 -21.91 -11.09 28.26
N VAL A 18 -20.89 -11.51 27.52
CA VAL A 18 -20.92 -12.76 26.73
C VAL A 18 -19.75 -13.62 27.16
N SER A 19 -20.07 -14.66 27.93
CA SER A 19 -19.22 -15.80 28.28
C SER A 19 -19.20 -16.80 27.12
N VAL A 20 -18.01 -17.12 26.60
CA VAL A 20 -17.79 -18.23 25.65
C VAL A 20 -16.50 -18.97 26.07
N PRO A 21 -16.49 -20.32 26.06
CA PRO A 21 -15.55 -21.13 26.84
C PRO A 21 -14.16 -21.25 26.22
N ALA A 22 -13.20 -21.57 27.09
CA ALA A 22 -11.87 -22.02 26.74
C ALA A 22 -11.94 -23.29 25.88
N VAL A 23 -11.48 -23.20 24.64
CA VAL A 23 -11.03 -24.35 23.85
C VAL A 23 -9.51 -24.47 24.01
N LEU A 24 -9.10 -25.55 24.66
CA LEU A 24 -7.70 -26.00 24.72
C LEU A 24 -7.23 -26.44 23.33
N ALA A 25 -6.05 -25.94 22.97
CA ALA A 25 -4.97 -26.51 22.17
C ALA A 25 -5.23 -27.73 21.25
N ALA A 26 -4.86 -27.57 19.98
CA ALA A 26 -4.21 -28.63 19.18
C ALA A 26 -3.26 -28.00 18.14
N ASP A 27 -1.96 -28.22 18.39
CA ASP A 27 -0.80 -28.35 17.50
C ASP A 27 -0.61 -27.45 16.26
N PRO A 28 0.49 -26.66 16.18
CA PRO A 28 1.01 -26.20 14.90
C PRO A 28 1.71 -27.37 14.22
N SER A 29 1.07 -27.99 13.23
CA SER A 29 1.73 -28.98 12.37
C SER A 29 2.41 -28.26 11.20
N PRO A 30 3.75 -28.14 11.16
CA PRO A 30 4.44 -27.82 9.93
C PRO A 30 4.60 -29.11 9.12
N SER A 31 4.15 -29.11 7.85
CA SER A 31 4.79 -29.99 6.88
C SER A 31 4.76 -29.47 5.45
N PRO A 32 5.83 -29.77 4.69
CA PRO A 32 6.25 -29.05 3.51
C PRO A 32 5.78 -29.74 2.22
N ALA A 33 5.68 -28.99 1.12
CA ALA A 33 6.26 -29.38 -0.17
C ALA A 33 5.93 -28.31 -1.22
N ALA A 34 6.97 -27.97 -1.97
CA ALA A 34 6.92 -27.11 -3.13
C ALA A 34 5.98 -27.65 -4.22
N SER A 35 5.30 -26.74 -4.92
CA SER A 35 5.02 -26.90 -6.34
C SER A 35 5.21 -25.55 -7.02
N GLU A 36 5.98 -25.61 -8.08
CA GLU A 36 6.49 -24.50 -8.85
C GLU A 36 5.40 -23.80 -9.67
N THR A 37 5.62 -22.51 -9.90
CA THR A 37 5.18 -21.74 -11.07
C THR A 37 3.68 -21.55 -11.29
N GLN A 38 3.15 -20.46 -10.71
CA GLN A 38 2.45 -19.46 -11.51
C GLN A 38 2.94 -18.07 -11.08
N LYS A 39 3.39 -17.24 -12.02
CA LYS A 39 3.65 -15.81 -11.79
C LYS A 39 2.32 -15.08 -11.66
N PRO A 40 2.01 -14.39 -10.54
CA PRO A 40 1.16 -13.21 -10.57
C PRO A 40 2.07 -11.98 -10.69
N GLY A 41 1.63 -11.00 -11.46
CA GLY A 41 2.40 -9.81 -11.84
C GLY A 41 3.11 -9.12 -10.68
N ARG A 42 4.42 -8.97 -10.84
CA ARG A 42 5.34 -8.16 -10.03
C ARG A 42 4.72 -6.79 -9.68
N GLY A 43 4.34 -6.59 -8.42
CA GLY A 43 3.96 -5.28 -7.89
C GLY A 43 5.19 -4.42 -7.54
N PRO A 44 5.36 -3.20 -8.08
CA PRO A 44 6.34 -2.22 -7.59
C PRO A 44 5.63 -1.22 -6.64
N SER A 45 5.88 -1.19 -5.33
CA SER A 45 7.04 -0.76 -4.51
C SER A 45 7.00 0.71 -4.05
N GLU A 46 6.73 0.92 -2.76
CA GLU A 46 7.45 1.95 -1.98
C GLU A 46 8.80 1.33 -1.59
N ARG A 47 9.85 2.10 -1.78
CA ARG A 47 11.23 1.64 -1.99
C ARG A 47 11.83 1.06 -0.69
N ALA A 48 12.05 -0.26 -0.65
CA ALA A 48 13.04 -0.97 0.18
C ALA A 48 13.15 -0.57 1.67
N ALA A 49 12.11 -0.86 2.47
CA ALA A 49 12.28 -1.20 3.88
C ALA A 49 11.99 -2.71 3.99
N ASN A 50 13.05 -3.47 4.31
CA ASN A 50 13.31 -4.79 3.75
C ASN A 50 12.59 -5.94 4.45
N GLY A 51 11.65 -6.57 3.75
CA GLY A 51 11.05 -7.85 4.14
C GLY A 51 10.34 -8.51 2.95
N PRO A 52 10.24 -9.86 2.91
CA PRO A 52 9.42 -10.55 1.92
C PRO A 52 7.97 -10.02 1.98
N ALA A 53 7.27 -10.06 0.84
CA ALA A 53 5.82 -9.86 0.84
C ALA A 53 5.19 -11.14 1.39
N LEU A 54 4.42 -11.01 2.46
CA LEU A 54 3.75 -12.11 3.14
C LEU A 54 2.25 -11.97 2.93
N GLU A 55 1.61 -13.08 2.59
CA GLU A 55 0.16 -13.18 2.44
C GLU A 55 -0.48 -13.18 3.83
N ILE A 56 -1.63 -12.51 3.97
CA ILE A 56 -2.35 -12.41 5.24
C ILE A 56 -3.86 -12.37 5.02
N THR A 57 -4.57 -13.09 5.87
CA THR A 57 -6.03 -13.04 6.01
C THR A 57 -6.38 -12.39 7.33
N LEU A 58 -7.24 -11.38 7.30
CA LEU A 58 -7.70 -10.65 8.48
C LEU A 58 -9.22 -10.62 8.50
N SER A 59 -9.82 -10.91 9.65
CA SER A 59 -11.26 -10.74 9.85
C SER A 59 -11.49 -9.62 10.85
N GLY A 60 -12.40 -8.71 10.55
CA GLY A 60 -12.68 -7.58 11.44
C GLY A 60 -13.53 -6.51 10.77
N THR A 61 -13.85 -5.47 11.53
CA THR A 61 -14.56 -4.31 11.01
C THR A 61 -13.56 -3.36 10.36
N ILE A 62 -13.84 -2.95 9.12
CA ILE A 62 -13.06 -1.90 8.46
C ILE A 62 -13.52 -0.55 9.01
N GLU A 63 -12.63 0.14 9.69
CA GLU A 63 -12.83 1.50 10.15
C GLU A 63 -12.33 2.50 9.10
N GLN A 64 -13.07 3.59 8.92
CA GLN A 64 -12.64 4.71 8.10
C GLN A 64 -12.33 5.90 9.00
N SER A 65 -11.15 6.48 8.81
CA SER A 65 -10.74 7.76 9.37
C SER A 65 -10.28 8.69 8.24
N SER A 66 -9.78 9.86 8.57
CA SER A 66 -9.22 10.83 7.62
C SER A 66 -7.88 11.35 8.09
N ASP A 67 -6.95 11.54 7.16
CA ASP A 67 -5.67 12.18 7.46
C ASP A 67 -5.80 13.71 7.58
N ALA A 68 -4.70 14.38 7.90
CA ALA A 68 -4.64 15.84 8.06
C ALA A 68 -5.07 16.63 6.81
N TRP A 69 -5.11 15.99 5.64
CA TRP A 69 -5.55 16.58 4.38
C TRP A 69 -6.98 16.17 4.00
N GLY A 70 -7.72 15.53 4.91
CA GLY A 70 -9.09 15.06 4.69
C GLY A 70 -9.17 13.85 3.75
N ARG A 71 -8.06 13.14 3.49
CA ARG A 71 -8.08 11.94 2.66
C ARG A 71 -8.42 10.73 3.52
N PRO A 72 -9.31 9.83 3.07
CA PRO A 72 -9.69 8.67 3.84
C PRO A 72 -8.49 7.74 4.10
N THR A 73 -8.48 7.17 5.30
CA THR A 73 -7.60 6.09 5.75
C THR A 73 -8.47 4.94 6.23
N PHE A 74 -8.10 3.72 5.87
CA PHE A 74 -8.84 2.53 6.28
C PHE A 74 -7.98 1.70 7.22
N SER A 75 -8.59 1.20 8.29
CA SER A 75 -7.92 0.34 9.25
C SER A 75 -8.80 -0.82 9.68
N LEU A 76 -8.18 -1.90 10.14
CA LEU A 76 -8.89 -3.06 10.67
C LEU A 76 -8.09 -3.59 11.85
N THR A 77 -8.78 -3.81 12.97
CA THR A 77 -8.18 -4.44 14.15
C THR A 77 -8.45 -5.93 14.13
N SER A 78 -7.39 -6.73 14.17
CA SER A 78 -7.46 -8.20 14.25
C SER A 78 -6.36 -8.72 15.16
N GLY A 79 -6.69 -9.68 16.04
CA GLY A 79 -5.73 -10.21 17.01
C GLY A 79 -5.11 -9.16 17.94
N GLY A 80 -5.80 -8.04 18.19
CA GLY A 80 -5.28 -6.93 18.99
C GLY A 80 -4.29 -6.00 18.26
N VAL A 81 -4.03 -6.24 16.98
CA VAL A 81 -3.17 -5.40 16.13
C VAL A 81 -4.05 -4.56 15.20
N ASN A 82 -3.74 -3.27 15.11
CA ASN A 82 -4.39 -2.38 14.15
C ASN A 82 -3.60 -2.35 12.83
N TYR A 83 -4.23 -2.80 11.75
CA TYR A 83 -3.66 -2.84 10.41
C TYR A 83 -4.16 -1.66 9.58
N GLU A 84 -3.26 -1.00 8.84
CA GLU A 84 -3.63 0.01 7.84
C GLU A 84 -3.91 -0.68 6.50
N LEU A 85 -5.11 -0.51 5.96
CA LEU A 85 -5.55 -1.14 4.72
C LEU A 85 -5.39 -0.19 3.54
N THR A 86 -4.85 -0.70 2.44
CA THR A 86 -4.67 0.05 1.18
C THR A 86 -5.05 -0.80 -0.02
N ALA A 87 -5.70 -0.20 -1.02
CA ALA A 87 -6.01 -0.83 -2.30
C ALA A 87 -5.35 -0.09 -3.47
N GLY A 88 -4.10 0.34 -3.25
CA GLY A 88 -3.35 1.21 -4.15
C GLY A 88 -2.87 2.49 -3.46
N PRO A 89 -2.10 3.32 -4.18
CA PRO A 89 -1.47 4.47 -3.58
C PRO A 89 -2.46 5.61 -3.34
N LYS A 90 -2.33 6.30 -2.19
CA LYS A 90 -3.25 7.38 -1.77
C LYS A 90 -3.36 8.52 -2.78
N TRP A 91 -2.27 8.86 -3.50
CA TRP A 91 -2.27 9.93 -4.50
C TRP A 91 -3.23 9.65 -5.67
N TYR A 92 -3.45 8.37 -5.99
CA TYR A 92 -4.29 8.00 -7.13
C TYR A 92 -5.77 8.11 -6.79
N HIS A 93 -6.16 7.61 -5.61
CA HIS A 93 -7.56 7.59 -5.17
C HIS A 93 -8.02 8.92 -4.57
N GLY A 94 -7.10 9.75 -4.06
CA GLY A 94 -7.44 11.05 -3.48
C GLY A 94 -8.48 10.91 -2.35
N THR A 95 -9.52 11.75 -2.37
CA THR A 95 -10.60 11.77 -1.38
C THR A 95 -11.63 10.65 -1.56
N SER A 96 -11.62 9.93 -2.69
CA SER A 96 -12.58 8.84 -2.92
C SER A 96 -12.33 7.61 -2.02
N GLY A 97 -11.10 7.45 -1.52
CA GLY A 97 -10.69 6.25 -0.77
C GLY A 97 -10.54 4.99 -1.62
N GLY A 98 -10.88 5.06 -2.91
CA GLY A 98 -10.82 3.93 -3.82
C GLY A 98 -11.83 2.84 -3.44
N PRO A 99 -11.56 1.58 -3.80
CA PRO A 99 -12.55 0.50 -3.63
C PRO A 99 -12.82 0.12 -2.18
N LEU A 100 -11.93 0.46 -1.23
CA LEU A 100 -12.13 0.18 0.20
C LEU A 100 -13.25 1.02 0.83
N ALA A 101 -13.59 2.18 0.23
CA ALA A 101 -14.64 3.05 0.75
C ALA A 101 -16.02 2.36 0.82
N ALA A 102 -16.29 1.40 -0.07
CA ALA A 102 -17.55 0.66 -0.08
C ALA A 102 -17.72 -0.28 1.12
N TYR A 103 -16.63 -0.64 1.80
CA TYR A 103 -16.61 -1.61 2.90
C TYR A 103 -16.42 -0.96 4.28
N ALA A 104 -16.35 0.37 4.34
CA ALA A 104 -16.22 1.09 5.59
C ALA A 104 -17.41 0.82 6.52
N GLY A 105 -17.13 0.48 7.78
CA GLY A 105 -18.10 0.11 8.81
C GLY A 105 -18.61 -1.32 8.72
N GLN A 106 -18.17 -2.11 7.74
CA GLN A 106 -18.57 -3.50 7.58
C GLN A 106 -17.57 -4.45 8.23
N THR A 107 -18.09 -5.53 8.82
CA THR A 107 -17.28 -6.68 9.26
C THR A 107 -17.10 -7.62 8.09
N VAL A 108 -15.86 -7.79 7.67
CA VAL A 108 -15.48 -8.53 6.46
C VAL A 108 -14.23 -9.34 6.70
N GLU A 109 -13.99 -10.32 5.83
CA GLU A 109 -12.71 -11.00 5.68
C GLU A 109 -11.89 -10.31 4.58
N VAL A 110 -10.68 -9.88 4.92
CA VAL A 110 -9.76 -9.18 4.04
C VAL A 110 -8.59 -10.10 3.74
N HIS A 111 -8.26 -10.25 2.46
CA HIS A 111 -7.08 -10.97 2.03
C HIS A 111 -6.16 -10.06 1.23
N GLY A 112 -4.87 -10.15 1.52
CA GLY A 112 -3.88 -9.30 0.87
C GLY A 112 -2.46 -9.62 1.29
N TRP A 113 -1.60 -8.62 1.12
CA TRP A 113 -0.17 -8.76 1.35
C TRP A 113 0.34 -7.66 2.26
N HIS A 114 1.21 -8.02 3.19
CA HIS A 114 1.96 -7.06 3.98
C HIS A 114 3.46 -7.29 3.80
N ARG A 115 4.25 -6.33 4.30
CA ARG A 115 5.70 -6.51 4.43
C ARG A 115 6.00 -7.01 5.83
N ASP A 116 7.01 -7.87 5.95
CA ASP A 116 7.51 -8.27 7.26
C ASP A 116 7.83 -7.04 8.13
N GLY A 117 7.43 -7.11 9.41
CA GLY A 117 7.53 -5.99 10.35
C GLY A 117 6.60 -4.78 10.07
N SER A 118 5.70 -4.86 9.08
CA SER A 118 4.75 -3.79 8.77
C SER A 118 3.30 -4.19 9.06
N THR A 119 2.53 -3.25 9.59
CA THR A 119 1.07 -3.34 9.75
C THR A 119 0.30 -2.80 8.55
N LYS A 120 0.99 -2.44 7.45
CA LYS A 120 0.35 -1.99 6.21
C LYS A 120 0.01 -3.16 5.32
N VAL A 121 -1.26 -3.32 5.01
CA VAL A 121 -1.79 -4.39 4.18
C VAL A 121 -2.24 -3.80 2.84
N SER A 122 -1.71 -4.35 1.75
CA SER A 122 -2.22 -4.17 0.40
C SER A 122 -3.32 -5.19 0.15
N VAL A 123 -4.57 -4.75 0.17
CA VAL A 123 -5.76 -5.60 0.03
C VAL A 123 -5.98 -5.97 -1.43
N ASP A 124 -6.20 -7.26 -1.70
CA ASP A 124 -6.56 -7.78 -3.02
C ASP A 124 -8.03 -8.21 -3.10
N THR A 125 -8.55 -8.88 -2.06
CA THR A 125 -9.96 -9.29 -1.98
C THR A 125 -10.58 -8.96 -0.61
N VAL A 126 -11.91 -8.80 -0.62
CA VAL A 126 -12.77 -8.61 0.55
C VAL A 126 -13.95 -9.57 0.41
N ASP A 127 -14.18 -10.43 1.40
CA ASP A 127 -15.18 -11.52 1.39
C ASP A 127 -15.11 -12.37 0.11
N GLY A 128 -13.89 -12.74 -0.29
CA GLY A 128 -13.62 -13.47 -1.53
C GLY A 128 -13.81 -12.65 -2.82
N THR A 129 -14.32 -11.43 -2.74
CA THR A 129 -14.53 -10.54 -3.89
C THR A 129 -13.28 -9.72 -4.18
N ARG A 130 -12.78 -9.79 -5.41
CA ARG A 130 -11.65 -8.97 -5.86
C ARG A 130 -12.02 -7.50 -5.94
N ILE A 131 -11.25 -6.64 -5.27
CA ILE A 131 -11.53 -5.20 -5.21
C ILE A 131 -10.64 -4.36 -6.14
N ARG A 132 -9.57 -4.96 -6.66
CA ARG A 132 -8.63 -4.31 -7.59
C ARG A 132 -8.98 -4.67 -9.03
N PRO A 133 -8.86 -3.72 -9.97
CA PRO A 133 -9.07 -4.00 -11.38
C PRO A 133 -8.12 -5.08 -11.86
N GLU A 134 -8.60 -5.91 -12.79
CA GLU A 134 -7.79 -6.96 -13.40
C GLU A 134 -6.67 -6.38 -14.27
N GLY A 135 -5.61 -7.18 -14.44
CA GLY A 135 -4.46 -6.79 -15.25
C GLY A 135 -3.60 -5.69 -14.61
N ARG A 136 -3.12 -4.76 -15.44
CA ARG A 136 -2.27 -3.65 -14.99
C ARG A 136 -3.14 -2.62 -14.25
N PRO A 137 -2.88 -2.35 -12.96
CA PRO A 137 -3.70 -1.40 -12.24
C PRO A 137 -3.54 0.01 -12.81
N PRO A 138 -4.57 0.86 -12.73
CA PRO A 138 -4.59 2.12 -13.46
C PRO A 138 -3.57 3.14 -12.91
N TRP A 139 -3.16 3.03 -11.65
CA TRP A 139 -2.07 3.84 -11.09
C TRP A 139 -0.67 3.41 -11.56
N ALA A 140 -0.52 2.26 -12.23
CA ALA A 140 0.77 1.82 -12.73
C ALA A 140 1.15 2.57 -14.02
N GLY A 141 2.32 3.21 -14.03
CA GLY A 141 2.85 3.88 -15.23
C GLY A 141 3.76 5.08 -14.97
N GLY A 142 3.96 5.44 -13.70
CA GLY A 142 4.88 6.50 -13.32
C GLY A 142 4.44 7.89 -13.81
N PRO A 143 5.33 8.89 -13.72
CA PRO A 143 5.04 10.26 -14.13
C PRO A 143 4.62 10.39 -15.60
N ALA A 144 5.13 9.53 -16.48
CA ALA A 144 4.80 9.58 -17.91
C ALA A 144 3.33 9.26 -18.20
N ALA A 145 2.73 8.33 -17.45
CA ALA A 145 1.33 7.96 -17.63
C ALA A 145 0.37 8.89 -16.88
N HIS A 146 0.80 9.47 -15.76
CA HIS A 146 -0.06 10.18 -14.81
C HIS A 146 0.18 11.70 -14.76
N GLY A 147 1.16 12.20 -15.52
CA GLY A 147 1.45 13.63 -15.60
C GLY A 147 1.77 14.24 -14.24
N GLN A 148 1.42 15.52 -14.09
CA GLN A 148 1.57 16.31 -12.86
C GLN A 148 0.91 15.70 -11.62
N ARG A 149 -0.04 14.76 -11.79
CA ARG A 149 -0.72 14.09 -10.67
C ARG A 149 0.16 13.03 -10.00
N HIS A 150 1.19 12.54 -10.68
CA HIS A 150 2.09 11.55 -10.10
C HIS A 150 3.05 12.22 -9.09
N PRO A 151 3.27 11.65 -7.89
CA PRO A 151 4.18 12.24 -6.89
C PRO A 151 5.64 12.32 -7.37
N GLY A 152 6.01 11.46 -8.32
CA GLY A 152 7.32 11.49 -8.98
C GLY A 152 7.42 12.47 -10.17
N TRP A 153 6.36 13.21 -10.49
CA TRP A 153 6.42 14.21 -11.56
C TRP A 153 7.40 15.33 -11.19
N LYS A 154 8.18 15.76 -12.19
CA LYS A 154 9.06 16.91 -12.09
C LYS A 154 8.78 17.82 -13.28
N PRO A 155 8.96 19.14 -13.17
CA PRO A 155 8.71 20.09 -14.27
C PRO A 155 9.36 19.66 -15.60
N TRP A 156 10.59 19.12 -15.56
CA TRP A 156 11.30 18.64 -16.75
C TRP A 156 10.66 17.42 -17.45
N HIS A 157 9.62 16.80 -16.87
CA HIS A 157 8.82 15.80 -17.59
C HIS A 157 7.81 16.45 -18.55
N ALA A 158 7.49 17.75 -18.38
CA ALA A 158 6.60 18.50 -19.27
C ALA A 158 7.19 18.64 -20.67
N ASP A 159 8.53 18.68 -20.77
CA ASP A 159 9.28 18.90 -22.01
C ASP A 159 9.44 17.62 -22.85
N GLY A 160 8.84 16.50 -22.44
CA GLY A 160 9.04 15.19 -23.04
C GLY A 160 10.29 14.46 -22.51
N LYS A 161 10.49 13.20 -22.92
CA LYS A 161 11.51 12.29 -22.36
C LYS A 161 12.91 12.95 -22.24
N PRO A 162 13.63 12.82 -21.11
CA PRO A 162 15.09 12.93 -21.14
C PRO A 162 15.60 11.73 -21.92
N GLY A 163 15.92 11.94 -23.19
CA GLY A 163 16.31 10.86 -24.09
C GLY A 163 16.38 11.24 -25.56
N ARG A 164 15.94 12.46 -25.94
CA ARG A 164 16.18 13.04 -27.27
C ARG A 164 16.47 14.54 -27.19
N GLY A 165 17.35 15.00 -26.30
CA GLY A 165 17.63 16.44 -26.28
C GLY A 165 18.75 16.96 -25.39
N HIS A 166 19.05 16.30 -24.27
CA HIS A 166 20.21 16.69 -23.45
C HIS A 166 20.97 15.43 -23.09
N GLY A 167 22.21 15.35 -23.58
CA GLY A 167 23.17 14.31 -23.25
C GLY A 167 23.44 14.27 -21.75
N ARG A 168 24.37 13.41 -21.35
CA ARG A 168 24.77 13.11 -19.96
C ARG A 168 25.19 14.33 -19.11
N ASP A 169 25.16 15.53 -19.68
CA ASP A 169 25.78 16.76 -19.19
C ASP A 169 24.86 17.59 -18.28
N SER A 170 23.56 17.30 -18.21
CA SER A 170 22.60 18.12 -17.45
C SER A 170 21.88 17.39 -16.32
N ALA A 171 22.26 16.15 -16.00
CA ALA A 171 21.72 15.41 -14.86
C ALA A 171 22.63 15.59 -13.63
N PRO A 172 22.23 16.34 -12.58
CA PRO A 172 23.04 16.48 -11.38
C PRO A 172 23.20 15.11 -10.71
N GLY A 173 24.46 14.68 -10.50
CA GLY A 173 24.81 13.46 -9.77
C GLY A 173 25.15 12.21 -10.60
N GLN A 174 25.33 12.32 -11.93
CA GLN A 174 25.68 11.19 -12.81
C GLN A 174 27.15 11.17 -13.28
N LEU A 175 27.94 12.21 -13.02
CA LEU A 175 29.39 12.18 -13.23
C LEU A 175 30.05 11.46 -12.06
N LYS A 176 30.14 10.13 -12.14
CA LYS A 176 31.14 9.38 -11.38
C LYS A 176 32.40 9.36 -12.23
N ASP A 177 33.44 10.06 -11.78
CA ASP A 177 34.77 9.96 -12.37
C ASP A 177 35.24 8.50 -12.27
N LYS A 178 35.42 7.86 -13.42
CA LYS A 178 36.07 6.55 -13.51
C LYS A 178 37.55 6.82 -13.73
N PRO A 179 38.46 6.41 -12.83
CA PRO A 179 39.90 6.53 -13.11
C PRO A 179 40.24 5.65 -14.32
N ALA A 180 40.96 6.23 -15.28
CA ALA A 180 41.49 5.54 -16.43
C ALA A 180 42.50 4.48 -15.96
N GLY A 181 42.35 3.25 -16.46
CA GLY A 181 43.35 2.22 -16.27
C GLY A 181 44.57 2.53 -17.15
N ASP A 182 45.75 2.49 -16.54
CA ASP A 182 47.03 2.59 -17.23
C ASP A 182 47.22 1.38 -18.16
N GLU A 183 47.48 1.66 -19.44
CA GLU A 183 48.00 0.71 -20.42
C GLU A 183 49.39 1.22 -20.84
N ALA A 184 50.43 0.39 -20.65
CA ALA A 184 51.55 0.19 -21.59
C ALA A 184 52.74 -0.50 -20.90
N GLY A 185 52.81 -1.82 -21.00
CA GLY A 185 54.09 -2.53 -21.02
C GLY A 185 54.62 -2.51 -22.45
N SER A 186 55.68 -1.74 -22.69
CA SER A 186 56.43 -1.79 -23.95
C SER A 186 57.40 -2.98 -23.93
N ALA A 187 57.28 -3.83 -24.95
CA ALA A 187 58.35 -4.68 -25.41
C ALA A 187 59.20 -3.88 -26.42
N ASP A 188 60.49 -3.72 -26.13
CA ASP A 188 61.61 -4.07 -27.03
C ASP A 188 62.89 -4.20 -26.18
#